data_AF-A0A072P5M3-F1
#
_entry.id   AF-A0A072P5M3-F1
#
_cell.length_a   1.000
_cell.length_b   1.000
_cell.length_c   1.000
_cell.angle_alpha   90.00
_cell.angle_beta   90.00
_cell.angle_gamma   90.00
#
_symmetry.space_group_name_H-M   'P 1'
#
loop_
_entity.id
_entity.type
_entity.pdbx_description
1 polymer ?
#
loop_
_entity_poly.entity_id
_entity_poly.type
_entity_poly.pdbx_seq_one_letter_code
_entity_poly.pdbx_strand_id
1 'polypeptide(L)' 'MPSPPPASGSGAPTRPANWQPGHDAFVRRLARNGEDATSVLILFEAEFPAVKVFRAWIEARMKLS' A
#
# COMPACT_ATOMS: atom_id res chain seq x y z
N MET A 1 12.30 19.53 32.66
CA MET A 1 11.19 18.69 32.16
C MET A 1 11.69 17.95 30.94
N PRO A 2 11.65 16.61 30.88
CA PRO A 2 11.88 15.90 29.62
C PRO A 2 10.67 16.09 28.71
N SER A 3 10.92 16.51 27.47
CA SER A 3 9.90 16.62 26.42
C SER A 3 9.29 15.26 26.11
N PRO A 4 7.99 15.16 25.76
CA PRO A 4 7.43 13.90 25.29
C PRO A 4 8.11 13.51 23.96
N PRO A 5 8.34 12.20 23.70
CA PRO A 5 8.80 11.76 22.39
C PRO A 5 7.75 12.15 21.34
N PRO A 6 8.16 12.52 20.11
CA PRO A 6 7.21 12.75 19.04
C PRO A 6 6.42 11.45 18.86
N ALA A 7 5.10 11.55 19.04
CA ALA A 7 4.17 10.45 18.86
C ALA A 7 4.51 9.75 17.55
N SER A 8 4.85 8.46 17.63
CA SER A 8 4.97 7.56 16.49
C SER A 8 3.73 7.75 15.65
N GLY A 9 3.88 8.52 14.57
CA GLY A 9 2.78 8.84 13.70
C GLY A 9 2.22 7.53 13.18
N SER A 10 1.01 7.19 13.61
CA SER A 10 0.10 6.36 12.83
C SER A 10 -0.24 7.14 11.55
N GLY A 11 0.78 7.40 10.74
CA GLY A 11 0.65 8.06 9.47
C GLY A 11 -0.11 7.07 8.61
N ALA A 12 -1.36 7.40 8.29
CA ALA A 12 -2.08 6.71 7.24
C ALA A 12 -1.11 6.53 6.06
N PRO A 13 -1.03 5.32 5.47
CA PRO A 13 -0.16 5.08 4.34
C PRO A 13 -0.29 6.25 3.35
N THR A 14 0.81 6.92 3.01
CA THR A 14 0.72 8.12 2.17
C THR A 14 0.48 7.69 0.73
N ARG A 15 -0.49 8.34 0.06
CA ARG A 15 -0.81 8.04 -1.34
C ARG A 15 0.37 8.40 -2.24
N PRO A 16 0.87 7.47 -3.07
CA PRO A 16 1.88 7.81 -4.07
C PRO A 16 1.35 8.85 -5.05
N ALA A 17 2.19 9.81 -5.44
CA ALA A 17 1.82 10.90 -6.34
C ALA A 17 1.35 10.39 -7.72
N ASN A 18 1.93 9.30 -8.19
CA ASN A 18 1.59 8.64 -9.45
C ASN A 18 0.56 7.50 -9.30
N TRP A 19 -0.19 7.44 -8.19
CA TRP A 19 -1.20 6.40 -7.96
C TRP A 19 -2.46 6.62 -8.80
N GLN A 20 -2.73 5.68 -9.73
CA GLN A 20 -3.87 5.70 -10.64
C GLN A 20 -4.95 4.67 -10.24
N PRO A 21 -6.21 4.85 -10.67
CA PRO A 21 -7.29 3.88 -10.42
C PRO A 21 -6.99 2.45 -10.92
N GLY A 22 -6.19 2.31 -11.97
CA GLY A 22 -5.74 1.00 -12.47
C GLY A 22 -4.91 0.21 -11.46
N HIS A 23 -4.17 0.90 -10.58
CA HIS A 23 -3.40 0.27 -9.51
C HIS A 23 -4.32 -0.30 -8.43
N ASP A 24 -5.39 0.43 -8.05
CA ASP A 24 -6.40 -0.08 -7.13
C ASP A 24 -7.09 -1.33 -7.70
N ALA A 25 -7.41 -1.33 -9.01
CA ALA A 25 -8.00 -2.48 -9.68
C ALA A 25 -7.07 -3.71 -9.69
N PHE A 26 -5.78 -3.50 -9.96
CA PHE A 26 -4.77 -4.55 -9.90
C PHE A 26 -4.66 -5.17 -8.50
N VAL A 27 -4.52 -4.34 -7.46
CA VAL A 27 -4.44 -4.80 -6.06
C VAL A 27 -5.68 -5.58 -5.66
N ARG A 28 -6.88 -5.07 -5.96
CA ARG A 28 -8.14 -5.75 -5.63
C ARG A 28 -8.30 -7.06 -6.39
N ARG A 29 -7.87 -7.14 -7.65
CA ARG A 29 -7.91 -8.38 -8.43
C ARG A 29 -7.07 -9.46 -7.77
N LEU A 30 -5.83 -9.15 -7.40
CA LEU A 30 -4.95 -10.10 -6.74
C LEU A 30 -5.46 -10.49 -5.34
N ALA A 31 -5.98 -9.52 -4.57
CA ALA A 31 -6.61 -9.80 -3.28
C ALA A 31 -7.79 -10.77 -3.40
N ARG A 32 -8.63 -10.62 -4.44
CA ARG A 32 -9.74 -11.55 -4.73
C ARG A 32 -9.27 -12.95 -5.13
N ASN A 33 -8.07 -13.06 -5.68
CA ASN A 33 -7.45 -14.35 -6.00
C ASN A 33 -6.84 -15.04 -4.77
N GLY A 34 -6.86 -14.39 -3.60
CA GLY A 34 -6.29 -14.93 -2.36
C GLY A 34 -4.82 -14.61 -2.12
N GLU A 35 -4.22 -13.72 -2.94
CA GLU A 35 -2.86 -13.26 -2.72
C GLU A 35 -2.76 -12.45 -1.42
N ASP A 36 -1.67 -12.63 -0.67
CA ASP A 36 -1.40 -11.81 0.51
C ASP A 36 -0.74 -10.48 0.13
N ALA A 37 -0.76 -9.51 1.04
CA ALA A 37 -0.24 -8.17 0.76
C ALA A 37 1.24 -8.11 0.36
N THR A 38 2.05 -9.08 0.79
CA THR A 38 3.47 -9.18 0.42
C THR A 38 3.61 -9.65 -1.02
N SER A 39 2.88 -10.70 -1.41
CA SER A 39 2.85 -11.20 -2.78
C SER A 39 2.29 -10.15 -3.75
N VAL A 40 1.21 -9.46 -3.36
CA VAL A 40 0.66 -8.33 -4.13
C VAL A 40 1.68 -7.21 -4.29
N LEU A 41 2.43 -6.86 -3.24
CA LEU A 41 3.45 -5.82 -3.32
C LEU A 41 4.56 -6.19 -4.31
N ILE A 42 5.06 -7.44 -4.26
CA ILE A 42 6.10 -7.92 -5.17
C ILE A 42 5.62 -7.86 -6.63
N LEU A 43 4.41 -8.37 -6.89
CA LEU A 43 3.82 -8.33 -8.23
C LEU A 43 3.56 -6.89 -8.69
N PHE A 44 3.16 -6.01 -7.77
CA PHE A 44 2.93 -4.60 -8.06
C PHE A 44 4.22 -3.87 -8.42
N GLU A 45 5.31 -4.12 -7.70
CA GLU A 45 6.63 -3.54 -8.00
C GLU A 45 7.19 -4.02 -9.34
N ALA A 46 6.89 -5.27 -9.72
CA ALA A 46 7.27 -5.83 -11.01
C ALA A 46 6.48 -5.20 -12.17
N GLU A 47 5.16 -5.04 -12.02
CA GLU A 47 4.28 -4.47 -13.05
C GLU A 47 4.41 -2.94 -13.15
N PHE A 48 4.59 -2.24 -12.01
CA PHE A 48 4.63 -0.79 -11.90
C PHE A 48 5.89 -0.30 -11.18
N PRO A 49 7.10 -0.50 -11.76
CA PRO A 49 8.37 -0.21 -11.07
C PRO A 49 8.57 1.27 -10.71
N ALA A 50 7.89 2.17 -11.42
CA ALA A 50 7.89 3.62 -11.18
C ALA A 50 7.01 4.04 -9.98
N VAL A 51 6.15 3.17 -9.47
CA VAL A 51 5.21 3.47 -8.39
C VAL A 51 5.72 2.85 -7.10
N LYS A 52 6.33 3.66 -6.24
CA LYS A 52 6.83 3.20 -4.94
C LYS A 52 5.72 3.19 -3.91
N VAL A 53 5.44 2.02 -3.36
CA VAL A 53 4.43 1.79 -2.31
C VAL A 53 5.00 0.88 -1.23
N PHE A 54 4.42 0.95 -0.04
CA PHE A 54 4.77 0.07 1.06
C PHE A 54 3.65 -0.95 1.30
N ARG A 55 4.00 -2.08 1.94
CA ARG A 55 3.05 -3.15 2.29
C ARG A 55 1.77 -2.63 2.96
N ALA A 56 1.89 -1.68 3.89
CA ALA A 56 0.75 -1.08 4.58
C ALA A 56 -0.21 -0.33 3.64
N TRP A 57 0.30 0.29 2.56
CA TRP A 57 -0.53 0.92 1.54
C TRP A 57 -1.34 -0.13 0.76
N ILE A 58 -0.70 -1.22 0.37
CA ILE A 58 -1.36 -2.35 -0.30
C ILE A 58 -2.44 -2.97 0.60
N GLU A 59 -2.13 -3.25 1.86
CA GLU A 59 -3.08 -3.81 2.84
C GLU A 59 -4.35 -2.94 2.99
N ALA A 60 -4.19 -1.62 3.02
CA ALA A 60 -5.33 -0.70 3.09
C ALA A 60 -6.24 -0.83 1.86
N ARG A 61 -5.66 -1.04 0.66
CA ARG A 61 -6.42 -1.16 -0.60
C ARG A 61 -7.07 -2.51 -0.81
N MET A 62 -6.49 -3.57 -0.24
CA MET A 62 -7.11 -4.90 -0.21
C MET A 62 -8.42 -4.89 0.62
N LYS A 63 -8.46 -4.12 1.71
CA LYS A 63 -9.60 -4.03 2.64
C LYS A 63 -10.73 -3.09 2.18
N LEU A 64 -10.47 -2.23 1.21
CA LEU A 64 -11.41 -1.25 0.64
C LEU A 64 -12.41 -1.89 -0.35
N SER A 65 -12.93 -3.09 -0.02
CA SER A 65 -13.87 -3.87 -0.83
C SER A 65 -15.31 -3.43 -0.63
#